data_AF-A0A0F9ICB1-F1
#
_entry.id   AF-A0A0F9ICB1-F1
#
_cell.length_a   1.000
_cell.length_b   1.000
_cell.length_c   1.000
_cell.angle_alpha   90.00
_cell.angle_beta   90.00
_cell.angle_gamma   90.00
#
_symmetry.space_group_name_H-M   'P 1'
#
loop_
_entity.id
_entity.type
_entity.pdbx_description
1 polymer ?
#
loop_
_entity_poly.entity_id
_entity_poly.type
_entity_poly.pdbx_seq_one_letter_code
_entity_poly.pdbx_strand_id
1 'polypeptide(L)'
;MAHDPKWAKPDRLAHLVRLFLDSGGFCVYGHKPCPDPEHHHYEFFIEPLIKYWVADDREEGQAQWRMEQRELHRLPERGPLRGQFSAIGRNIFYDHQPQYYIDALGISGLTFKPFAKIRLGSSYVHLFVDIGDALKGMSKARRRKTIRHGKPLPQAVLDEVNQVCRRAVRHYLA
;
A
#
# COMPACT_ATOMS: atom_id res chain seq x y z
N MET A 1 23.78 -9.90 18.59
CA MET A 1 24.14 -11.27 18.19
C MET A 1 24.78 -11.17 16.82
N ALA A 2 25.94 -11.78 16.59
CA ALA A 2 26.57 -11.77 15.28
C ALA A 2 25.66 -12.55 14.31
N HIS A 3 25.30 -11.93 13.18
CA HIS A 3 24.57 -12.64 12.14
C HIS A 3 25.54 -13.47 11.32
N ASP A 4 25.22 -14.75 11.13
CA ASP A 4 25.97 -15.62 10.24
C ASP A 4 25.96 -15.06 8.81
N PRO A 5 27.04 -15.28 8.04
CA PRO A 5 27.10 -14.81 6.67
C PRO A 5 26.03 -15.51 5.81
N LYS A 6 25.45 -14.80 4.84
CA LYS A 6 24.31 -15.28 4.04
C LYS A 6 24.55 -16.61 3.32
N TRP A 7 25.80 -16.95 3.01
CA TRP A 7 26.17 -18.21 2.35
C TRP A 7 26.16 -19.42 3.30
N ALA A 8 26.20 -19.21 4.62
CA ALA A 8 26.31 -20.24 5.65
C ALA A 8 24.96 -20.92 5.95
N LYS A 9 24.35 -21.50 4.93
CA LYS A 9 23.17 -22.37 5.07
C LYS A 9 23.56 -23.62 5.92
N PRO A 10 22.66 -24.19 6.74
CA PRO A 10 22.97 -25.35 7.60
C PRO A 10 23.63 -26.51 6.86
N ASP A 11 23.18 -26.81 5.64
CA ASP A 11 23.73 -27.90 4.83
C ASP A 11 25.19 -27.66 4.40
N ARG A 12 25.52 -26.41 4.06
CA ARG A 12 26.89 -26.00 3.66
C ARG A 12 27.84 -25.99 4.85
N LEU A 13 27.35 -25.58 6.02
CA LEU A 13 28.11 -25.68 7.27
C LEU A 13 28.39 -27.13 7.64
N ALA A 14 27.38 -28.00 7.55
CA ALA A 14 27.55 -29.43 7.77
C ALA A 14 28.56 -30.05 6.79
N HIS A 15 28.56 -29.59 5.53
CA HIS A 15 29.53 -30.02 4.53
C HIS A 15 30.97 -29.61 4.90
N LEU A 16 31.20 -28.36 5.31
CA LEU A 16 32.53 -27.89 5.75
C LEU A 16 33.02 -28.65 6.99
N VAL A 17 32.14 -28.84 7.98
CA VAL A 17 32.47 -29.60 9.20
C VAL A 17 32.84 -31.05 8.86
N ARG A 18 32.08 -31.70 7.99
CA ARG A 18 32.38 -33.04 7.52
C ARG A 18 33.74 -33.10 6.80
N LEU A 19 33.98 -32.16 5.89
CA LEU A 19 35.24 -32.06 5.13
C LEU A 19 36.45 -31.88 6.06
N PHE A 20 36.29 -31.10 7.14
CA PHE A 20 37.30 -30.93 8.18
C PHE A 20 37.54 -32.23 8.96
N LEU A 21 36.48 -32.93 9.38
CA LEU A 21 36.58 -34.19 10.14
C LEU A 21 37.23 -35.30 9.31
N ASP A 22 36.85 -35.42 8.04
CA ASP A 22 37.37 -36.46 7.13
C ASP A 22 38.85 -36.22 6.79
N SER A 23 39.28 -34.96 6.69
CA SER A 23 40.67 -34.58 6.37
C SER A 23 41.58 -34.40 7.59
N GLY A 24 41.01 -34.35 8.80
CA GLY A 24 41.72 -33.98 10.02
C GLY A 24 42.33 -32.57 9.98
N GLY A 25 41.81 -31.69 9.11
CA GLY A 25 42.34 -30.35 8.88
C GLY A 25 43.54 -30.28 7.92
N PHE A 26 43.89 -31.38 7.24
CA PHE A 26 45.03 -31.45 6.30
C PHE A 26 44.55 -31.63 4.85
N CYS A 27 45.16 -32.55 4.09
CA CYS A 27 44.78 -32.84 2.72
C CYS A 27 43.34 -33.38 2.67
N VAL A 28 42.45 -32.65 1.99
CA VAL A 28 41.04 -33.01 1.77
C VAL A 28 40.89 -34.37 1.07
N TYR A 29 41.89 -34.77 0.29
CA TYR A 29 41.94 -36.06 -0.42
C TYR A 29 42.66 -37.18 0.34
N GLY A 30 43.15 -36.92 1.56
CA GLY A 30 43.75 -37.95 2.41
C GLY A 30 45.18 -38.39 2.04
N HIS A 31 45.87 -37.68 1.14
CA HIS A 31 47.25 -37.99 0.74
C HIS A 31 48.27 -37.72 1.86
N LYS A 32 49.24 -38.64 2.05
CA LYS A 32 50.39 -38.49 2.98
C LYS A 32 51.68 -39.02 2.34
N PRO A 33 52.65 -38.17 1.94
CA PRO A 33 52.61 -36.70 1.90
C PRO A 33 51.64 -36.16 0.83
N CYS A 34 51.16 -34.93 1.00
CA CYS A 34 50.27 -34.28 0.03
C CYS A 34 51.06 -33.85 -1.22
N PRO A 35 50.61 -34.19 -2.45
CA PRO A 35 51.28 -33.78 -3.67
C PRO A 35 51.17 -32.27 -3.93
N ASP A 36 50.03 -31.66 -3.59
CA ASP A 36 49.75 -30.24 -3.86
C ASP A 36 49.13 -29.54 -2.63
N PRO A 37 49.95 -29.13 -1.65
CA PRO A 37 49.49 -28.50 -0.41
C PRO A 37 48.66 -27.23 -0.63
N GLU A 38 49.02 -26.43 -1.63
CA GLU A 38 48.41 -25.12 -1.92
C GLU A 38 46.97 -25.20 -2.42
N HIS A 39 46.51 -26.37 -2.86
CA HIS A 39 45.16 -26.55 -3.41
C HIS A 39 44.36 -27.61 -2.64
N HIS A 40 45.03 -28.61 -2.08
CA HIS A 40 44.38 -29.74 -1.43
C HIS A 40 44.26 -29.60 0.08
N HIS A 41 45.00 -28.68 0.71
CA HIS A 41 44.82 -28.45 2.14
C HIS A 41 43.51 -27.73 2.41
N TYR A 42 42.86 -28.11 3.51
CA TYR A 42 41.55 -27.64 3.92
C TYR A 42 41.36 -26.13 3.74
N GLU A 43 42.25 -25.31 4.30
CA GLU A 43 42.15 -23.84 4.26
C GLU A 43 42.12 -23.29 2.84
N PHE A 44 43.01 -23.76 1.96
CA PHE A 44 43.07 -23.31 0.57
C PHE A 44 41.93 -23.87 -0.28
N PHE A 45 41.40 -25.05 0.07
CA PHE A 45 40.30 -25.68 -0.65
C PHE A 45 38.95 -24.99 -0.35
N ILE A 46 38.72 -24.57 0.90
CA ILE A 46 37.42 -23.99 1.30
C ILE A 46 37.18 -22.59 0.74
N GLU A 47 38.23 -21.78 0.55
CA GLU A 47 38.08 -20.42 0.02
C GLU A 47 37.41 -20.36 -1.36
N PRO A 48 37.90 -21.08 -2.39
CA PRO A 48 37.24 -21.11 -3.69
C PRO A 48 35.87 -21.79 -3.62
N LEU A 49 35.68 -22.78 -2.75
CA LEU A 49 34.37 -23.43 -2.55
C LEU A 49 33.31 -22.45 -2.03
N ILE A 50 33.66 -21.64 -1.03
CA ILE A 50 32.77 -20.59 -0.50
C ILE A 50 32.48 -19.54 -1.56
N LYS A 51 33.49 -19.12 -2.34
CA LYS A 51 33.30 -18.17 -3.46
C LYS A 51 32.32 -18.71 -4.49
N TYR A 52 32.41 -20.01 -4.83
CA TYR A 52 31.47 -20.68 -5.72
C TYR A 52 30.04 -20.64 -5.18
N TRP A 53 29.83 -20.98 -3.90
CA TRP A 53 28.50 -20.91 -3.28
C TRP A 53 27.88 -19.51 -3.25
N VAL A 54 28.71 -18.48 -3.06
CA VAL A 54 28.24 -17.09 -3.11
C VAL A 54 27.83 -16.71 -4.54
N ALA A 55 28.53 -17.20 -5.56
CA ALA A 55 28.15 -16.97 -6.96
C ALA A 55 26.83 -17.68 -7.29
N ASP A 56 26.70 -18.94 -6.89
CA ASP A 56 25.50 -19.77 -7.06
C ASP A 56 24.26 -19.12 -6.41
N ASP A 57 24.36 -18.65 -5.16
CA ASP A 57 23.27 -17.93 -4.48
C ASP A 57 22.85 -16.64 -5.22
N ARG A 58 23.79 -15.95 -5.87
CA ARG A 58 23.48 -14.75 -6.67
C ARG A 58 22.75 -15.11 -7.95
N GLU A 59 23.14 -16.20 -8.61
CA GLU A 59 22.50 -16.69 -9.83
C GLU A 59 21.08 -17.17 -9.56
N GLU A 60 20.88 -17.93 -8.48
CA GLU A 60 19.55 -18.35 -8.01
C GLU A 60 18.66 -17.13 -7.74
N GLY A 61 19.16 -16.15 -6.99
CA GLY A 61 18.42 -14.92 -6.69
C GLY A 61 18.03 -14.14 -7.96
N GLN A 62 18.95 -14.03 -8.93
CA GLN A 62 18.64 -13.39 -10.21
C GLN A 62 17.64 -14.20 -11.05
N ALA A 63 17.69 -15.53 -10.99
CA ALA A 63 16.73 -16.39 -11.68
C ALA A 63 15.32 -16.25 -11.07
N GLN A 64 15.22 -16.29 -9.75
CA GLN A 64 13.96 -16.08 -9.03
C GLN A 64 13.35 -14.71 -9.34
N TRP A 65 14.17 -13.65 -9.31
CA TRP A 65 13.69 -12.32 -9.67
C TRP A 65 13.22 -12.26 -11.13
N ARG A 66 13.97 -12.84 -12.08
CA ARG A 66 13.54 -12.90 -13.48
C ARG A 66 12.21 -13.64 -13.67
N MET A 67 12.02 -14.74 -12.93
CA MET A 67 10.76 -15.49 -12.93
C MET A 67 9.61 -14.67 -12.35
N GLU A 68 9.83 -14.02 -11.20
CA GLU A 68 8.85 -13.12 -10.59
C GLU A 68 8.48 -11.97 -11.53
N GLN A 69 9.46 -11.33 -12.17
CA GLN A 69 9.20 -10.30 -13.17
C GLN A 69 8.37 -10.86 -14.31
N ARG A 70 8.72 -12.04 -14.83
CA ARG A 70 7.99 -12.67 -15.94
C ARG A 70 6.53 -12.94 -15.56
N GLU A 71 6.28 -13.45 -14.35
CA GLU A 71 4.92 -13.66 -13.84
C GLU A 71 4.18 -12.32 -13.64
N LEU A 72 4.82 -11.30 -13.08
CA LEU A 72 4.26 -9.96 -12.97
C LEU A 72 3.95 -9.32 -14.34
N HIS A 73 4.76 -9.60 -15.36
CA HIS A 73 4.52 -9.17 -16.75
C HIS A 73 3.42 -9.96 -17.45
N ARG A 74 3.13 -11.18 -17.00
CA ARG A 74 2.06 -12.03 -17.53
C ARG A 74 0.68 -11.61 -17.02
N LEU A 75 0.61 -10.94 -15.87
CA LEU A 75 -0.64 -10.41 -15.35
C LEU A 75 -1.20 -9.32 -16.28
N PRO A 76 -2.45 -9.45 -16.78
CA PRO A 76 -3.08 -8.46 -17.65
C PRO A 76 -3.37 -7.12 -16.95
N GLU A 77 -3.05 -7.01 -15.66
CA GLU A 77 -3.39 -5.89 -14.78
C GLU A 77 -2.35 -4.77 -14.74
N ARG A 78 -1.27 -4.86 -15.52
CA ARG A 78 -0.30 -3.76 -15.65
C ARG A 78 -0.88 -2.62 -16.50
N GLY A 79 -1.78 -1.86 -15.88
CA GLY A 79 -1.99 -0.47 -16.29
C GLY A 79 -0.66 0.30 -16.20
N PRO A 80 -0.49 1.39 -16.98
CA PRO A 80 0.76 2.14 -17.00
C PRO A 80 1.13 2.66 -15.59
N LEU A 81 2.43 2.60 -15.27
CA LEU A 81 3.03 2.92 -13.95
C LEU A 81 2.71 4.33 -13.41
N ARG A 82 2.12 5.22 -14.22
CA ARG A 82 1.71 6.58 -13.83
C ARG A 82 0.43 7.01 -14.56
N GLY A 83 -0.51 7.59 -13.80
CA GLY A 83 -1.55 8.48 -14.33
C GLY A 83 -2.83 7.85 -14.86
N GLN A 84 -2.98 6.52 -14.86
CA GLN A 84 -4.26 5.87 -15.13
C GLN A 84 -4.65 4.96 -13.97
N PHE A 85 -5.92 5.03 -13.55
CA PHE A 85 -6.49 4.14 -12.56
C PHE A 85 -6.40 2.68 -13.07
N SER A 86 -5.81 1.77 -12.28
CA SER A 86 -5.97 0.33 -12.54
C SER A 86 -7.45 -0.05 -12.50
N ALA A 87 -7.87 -1.09 -13.20
CA ALA A 87 -9.29 -1.51 -13.19
C ALA A 87 -9.79 -1.78 -11.75
N ILE A 88 -8.96 -2.42 -10.94
CA ILE A 88 -9.23 -2.66 -9.51
C ILE A 88 -9.24 -1.34 -8.73
N GLY A 89 -8.24 -0.48 -8.91
CA GLY A 89 -8.18 0.81 -8.23
C GLY A 89 -9.36 1.71 -8.58
N ARG A 90 -9.86 1.61 -9.81
CA ARG A 90 -11.06 2.31 -10.28
C ARG A 90 -12.29 1.84 -9.52
N ASN A 91 -12.46 0.52 -9.39
CA ASN A 91 -13.57 -0.06 -8.64
C ASN A 91 -13.50 0.33 -7.16
N ILE A 92 -12.34 0.14 -6.52
CA ILE A 92 -12.10 0.55 -5.13
C ILE A 92 -12.43 2.04 -4.93
N PHE A 93 -12.06 2.91 -5.87
CA PHE A 93 -12.35 4.34 -5.80
C PHE A 93 -13.84 4.65 -5.88
N TYR A 94 -14.58 4.03 -6.81
CA TYR A 94 -16.02 4.23 -6.92
C TYR A 94 -16.80 3.58 -5.76
N ASP A 95 -16.32 2.46 -5.22
CA ASP A 95 -16.93 1.75 -4.08
C ASP A 95 -16.82 2.57 -2.79
N HIS A 96 -15.70 3.28 -2.59
CA HIS A 96 -15.48 4.12 -1.42
C HIS A 96 -15.90 5.58 -1.60
N GLN A 97 -16.46 5.95 -2.76
CA GLN A 97 -16.87 7.33 -3.00
C GLN A 97 -18.11 7.66 -2.14
N PRO A 98 -18.11 8.76 -1.36
CA PRO A 98 -19.29 9.18 -0.64
C PRO A 98 -20.40 9.55 -1.64
N GLN A 99 -21.65 9.22 -1.29
CA GLN A 99 -22.81 9.46 -2.15
C GLN A 99 -22.97 10.94 -2.54
N TYR A 100 -22.52 11.86 -1.69
CA TYR A 100 -22.57 13.28 -1.94
C TYR A 100 -21.51 14.06 -1.15
N TYR A 101 -21.24 15.28 -1.59
CA TYR A 101 -20.38 16.27 -0.94
C TYR A 101 -21.19 17.55 -0.69
N ILE A 102 -21.02 18.18 0.48
CA ILE A 102 -21.59 19.49 0.76
C ILE A 102 -20.60 20.55 0.26
N ASP A 103 -20.94 21.24 -0.82
CA ASP A 103 -20.06 22.24 -1.42
C ASP A 103 -20.15 23.58 -0.67
N ALA A 104 -21.38 24.01 -0.35
CA ALA A 104 -21.62 25.32 0.24
C ALA A 104 -22.95 25.37 1.00
N LEU A 105 -23.04 26.31 1.94
CA LEU A 105 -24.27 26.70 2.61
C LEU A 105 -24.64 28.12 2.16
N GLY A 106 -25.91 28.36 1.83
CA GLY A 106 -26.37 29.62 1.27
C GLY A 106 -27.76 30.02 1.75
N ILE A 107 -28.23 31.18 1.30
CA ILE A 107 -29.62 31.62 1.44
C ILE A 107 -30.17 31.81 0.03
N SER A 108 -31.35 31.26 -0.23
CA SER A 108 -32.04 31.44 -1.51
C SER A 108 -32.47 32.89 -1.64
N GLY A 109 -32.13 33.54 -2.76
CA GLY A 109 -32.56 34.92 -3.03
C GLY A 109 -34.06 35.05 -3.24
N LEU A 110 -34.75 33.97 -3.61
CA LEU A 110 -36.19 33.97 -3.89
C LEU A 110 -37.02 33.68 -2.64
N THR A 111 -36.68 32.62 -1.91
CA THR A 111 -37.47 32.17 -0.75
C THR A 111 -36.92 32.68 0.57
N PHE A 112 -35.72 33.27 0.58
CA PHE A 112 -34.97 33.68 1.76
C PHE A 112 -34.75 32.55 2.79
N LYS A 113 -34.91 31.29 2.36
CA LYS A 113 -34.64 30.11 3.17
C LYS A 113 -33.19 29.68 3.03
N PRO A 114 -32.54 29.20 4.11
CA PRO A 114 -31.20 28.68 4.03
C PRO A 114 -31.21 27.33 3.30
N PHE A 115 -30.26 27.11 2.40
CA PHE A 115 -30.12 25.86 1.67
C PHE A 115 -28.67 25.35 1.73
N ALA A 116 -28.51 24.03 1.58
CA ALA A 116 -27.24 23.39 1.33
C ALA A 116 -27.12 23.09 -0.17
N LYS A 117 -26.00 23.52 -0.78
CA LYS A 117 -25.61 23.11 -2.12
C LYS A 117 -24.81 21.82 -2.00
N ILE A 118 -25.32 20.76 -2.59
CA ILE A 118 -24.78 19.41 -2.49
C ILE A 118 -24.39 18.93 -3.88
N ARG A 119 -23.18 18.42 -4.06
CA ARG A 119 -22.76 17.73 -5.28
C ARG A 119 -22.89 16.23 -5.09
N LEU A 120 -23.53 15.53 -6.02
CA LEU A 120 -23.56 14.07 -5.99
C LEU A 120 -22.16 13.51 -6.24
N GLY A 121 -21.80 12.39 -5.61
CA GLY A 121 -20.45 11.83 -5.70
C GLY A 121 -20.09 11.44 -7.13
N SER A 122 -20.99 10.67 -7.76
CA SER A 122 -20.82 10.09 -9.10
C SER A 122 -21.14 11.03 -10.26
N SER A 123 -21.60 12.27 -10.02
CA SER A 123 -21.98 13.20 -11.09
C SER A 123 -21.61 14.66 -10.80
N TYR A 124 -21.74 15.51 -11.81
CA TYR A 124 -21.61 16.96 -11.68
C TYR A 124 -22.93 17.65 -11.32
N VAL A 125 -23.96 16.87 -10.96
CA VAL A 125 -25.26 17.41 -10.59
C VAL A 125 -25.18 18.01 -9.19
N HIS A 126 -25.69 19.23 -9.07
CA HIS A 126 -25.84 19.92 -7.80
C HIS A 126 -27.31 19.94 -7.38
N LEU A 127 -27.58 19.48 -6.16
CA LEU A 127 -28.88 19.57 -5.51
C LEU A 127 -28.86 20.75 -4.53
N PHE A 128 -30.00 21.43 -4.42
CA PHE A 128 -30.21 22.52 -3.48
C PHE A 128 -31.28 22.08 -2.48
N VAL A 129 -30.85 21.77 -1.26
CA VAL A 129 -31.72 21.20 -0.22
C VAL A 129 -32.02 22.25 0.84
N ASP A 130 -33.29 22.44 1.18
CA ASP A 130 -33.70 23.34 2.26
C ASP A 130 -33.25 22.78 3.61
N ILE A 131 -32.51 23.59 4.38
CA ILE A 131 -31.99 23.25 5.71
C ILE A 131 -32.57 24.14 6.80
N GLY A 132 -33.63 24.90 6.48
CA GLY A 132 -34.27 25.84 7.40
C GLY A 132 -34.64 25.23 8.73
N ASP A 133 -35.18 24.01 8.71
CA ASP A 133 -35.63 23.31 9.91
C ASP A 133 -34.48 22.83 10.80
N ALA A 134 -33.42 22.25 10.21
CA ALA A 134 -32.23 21.80 10.94
C ALA A 134 -31.49 22.96 11.64
N LEU A 135 -31.59 24.18 11.09
CA LEU A 135 -30.94 25.35 11.67
C LEU A 135 -31.78 26.08 12.74
N LYS A 136 -33.02 25.64 13.02
CA LYS A 136 -33.93 26.32 13.96
C LYS A 136 -33.38 26.44 15.37
N GLY A 137 -32.70 25.41 15.88
CA GLY A 137 -32.10 25.40 17.23
C GLY A 137 -30.93 26.37 17.42
N MET A 138 -30.40 26.97 16.35
CA MET A 138 -29.30 27.92 16.43
C MET A 138 -29.78 29.37 16.57
N SER A 139 -29.04 30.17 17.34
CA SER A 139 -29.25 31.61 17.41
C SER A 139 -29.07 32.28 16.04
N LYS A 140 -29.88 33.31 15.77
CA LYS A 140 -29.90 34.05 14.49
C LYS A 140 -28.52 34.55 14.06
N ALA A 141 -27.73 35.06 15.00
CA ALA A 141 -26.38 35.56 14.74
C ALA A 141 -25.42 34.44 14.32
N ARG A 142 -25.46 33.29 15.01
CA ARG A 142 -24.61 32.14 14.69
C ARG A 142 -24.97 31.57 13.32
N ARG A 143 -26.26 31.40 13.04
CA ARG A 143 -26.77 30.96 11.72
C ARG A 143 -26.25 31.84 10.59
N ARG A 144 -26.35 33.17 10.73
CA ARG A 144 -25.85 34.14 9.74
C ARG A 144 -24.33 34.03 9.55
N LYS A 145 -23.56 33.90 10.63
CA LYS A 145 -22.09 33.76 10.56
C LYS A 145 -21.67 32.46 9.89
N THR A 146 -22.37 31.36 10.16
CA THR A 146 -22.10 30.08 9.50
C THR A 146 -22.36 30.15 8.01
N ILE A 147 -23.52 30.69 7.60
CA ILE A 147 -23.86 30.76 6.17
C ILE A 147 -22.95 31.75 5.42
N ARG A 148 -22.69 32.95 5.98
CA ARG A 148 -21.90 33.98 5.29
C ARG A 148 -20.39 33.73 5.30
N HIS A 149 -19.86 33.14 6.36
CA HIS A 149 -18.42 33.04 6.58
C HIS A 149 -17.92 31.60 6.67
N GLY A 150 -18.77 30.61 6.41
CA GLY A 150 -18.39 29.19 6.47
C GLY A 150 -17.94 28.73 7.87
N LYS A 151 -18.38 29.40 8.94
CA LYS A 151 -18.00 28.99 10.30
C LYS A 151 -18.50 27.57 10.59
N PRO A 152 -17.69 26.72 11.25
CA PRO A 152 -18.08 25.34 11.52
C PRO A 152 -19.37 25.27 12.34
N LEU A 153 -20.24 24.33 11.95
CA LEU A 153 -21.47 24.00 12.67
C LEU A 153 -21.13 23.20 13.94
N PRO A 154 -21.91 23.33 15.02
CA PRO A 154 -21.87 22.34 16.10
C PRO A 154 -22.18 20.95 15.55
N GLN A 155 -21.54 19.90 16.09
CA GLN A 155 -21.66 18.53 15.59
C GLN A 155 -23.12 18.06 15.49
N ALA A 156 -23.93 18.30 16.54
CA ALA A 156 -25.33 17.91 16.56
C ALA A 156 -26.15 18.49 15.38
N VAL A 157 -25.93 19.77 15.04
CA VAL A 157 -26.63 20.43 13.92
C VAL A 157 -26.10 19.92 12.58
N LEU A 158 -24.81 19.62 12.50
CA LEU A 158 -24.20 19.05 11.29
C LEU A 158 -24.76 17.65 11.00
N ASP A 159 -25.01 16.85 12.02
CA ASP A 159 -25.63 15.53 11.89
C ASP A 159 -27.08 15.63 11.39
N GLU A 160 -27.87 16.58 11.91
CA GLU A 160 -29.23 16.86 11.41
C GLU A 160 -29.22 17.31 9.95
N VAL A 161 -28.34 18.25 9.59
CA VAL A 161 -28.17 18.71 8.20
C VAL A 161 -27.80 17.54 7.30
N ASN A 162 -26.85 16.69 7.72
CA ASN A 162 -26.47 15.49 6.99
C ASN A 162 -27.64 14.52 6.81
N GLN A 163 -28.49 14.35 7.82
CA GLN A 163 -29.65 13.47 7.73
C GLN A 163 -30.70 14.01 6.73
N VAL A 164 -30.91 15.33 6.68
CA VAL A 164 -31.78 15.96 5.68
C VAL A 164 -31.19 15.82 4.27
N CYS A 165 -29.89 16.09 4.12
CA CYS A 165 -29.16 15.92 2.87
C CYS A 165 -29.24 14.48 2.35
N ARG A 166 -28.96 13.48 3.20
CA ARG A 166 -29.08 12.05 2.86
C ARG A 166 -30.47 11.69 2.37
N ARG A 167 -31.52 12.17 3.05
CA ARG A 167 -32.91 11.90 2.65
C ARG A 167 -33.21 12.48 1.27
N ALA A 168 -32.80 13.71 1.01
CA ALA A 168 -32.99 14.35 -0.29
C ALA A 168 -32.23 13.64 -1.42
N VAL A 169 -30.97 13.25 -1.18
CA VAL A 169 -30.17 12.48 -2.15
C VAL A 169 -30.80 11.12 -2.42
N ARG A 170 -31.26 10.42 -1.38
CA ARG A 170 -31.91 9.11 -1.51
C ARG A 170 -33.21 9.18 -2.32
N HIS A 171 -33.98 10.26 -2.15
CA HIS A 171 -35.19 10.50 -2.94
C HIS A 171 -34.87 10.84 -4.40
N TYR A 172 -33.74 11.50 -4.67
CA TYR A 172 -33.34 11.83 -6.04
C TYR A 172 -32.78 10.62 -6.81
N LEU A 173 -32.10 9.70 -6.13
CA LEU A 173 -31.49 8.50 -6.72
C LEU A 173 -32.45 7.30 -6.83
N ALA A 174 -33.61 7.37 -6.17
CA ALA A 174 -34.67 6.36 -6.24
C ALA A 174 -35.58 6.59 -7.45
#